data_AF-A0A3C1BRI1-F1
#
_entry.id   AF-A0A3C1BRI1-F1
#
_cell.length_a   1.000
_cell.length_b   1.000
_cell.length_c   1.000
_cell.angle_alpha   90.00
_cell.angle_beta   90.00
_cell.angle_gamma   90.00
#
_symmetry.space_group_name_H-M   'P 1'
#
loop_
_entity.id
_entity.type
_entity.pdbx_description
1 polymer ?
#
loop_
_entity_poly.entity_id
_entity_poly.type
_entity_poly.pdbx_seq_one_letter_code
_entity_poly.pdbx_strand_id
1 'polypeptide(L)' 'MDIIYIERLGAVSLKNGMVIVECVSTGANGEERVSGELLIPASVFGAVASGLQNAGKQLSVEVEKAQNAQKQIN' A
#
# COMPACT_ATOMS: atom_id res chain seq x y z
N MET A 1 -8.17 -12.44 13.75
CA MET A 1 -7.29 -12.09 12.62
C MET A 1 -7.38 -10.58 12.51
N ASP A 2 -6.34 -9.88 12.94
CA ASP A 2 -6.39 -8.43 13.06
C ASP A 2 -6.17 -7.81 11.67
N ILE A 3 -7.07 -6.92 11.27
CA ILE A 3 -6.96 -6.20 9.99
C ILE A 3 -6.00 -5.03 10.21
N ILE A 4 -4.86 -5.04 9.50
CA ILE A 4 -3.93 -3.91 9.49
C ILE A 4 -4.40 -2.91 8.44
N TYR A 5 -4.80 -1.73 8.88
CA TYR A 5 -5.04 -0.61 7.98
C TYR A 5 -3.70 0.03 7.60
N ILE A 6 -3.45 0.10 6.29
CA ILE A 6 -2.25 0.68 5.69
C ILE A 6 -2.70 1.92 4.93
N GLU A 7 -2.41 3.08 5.49
CA GLU A 7 -2.68 4.36 4.82
C GLU A 7 -1.45 4.81 4.01
N ARG A 8 -0.25 4.51 4.52
CA ARG A 8 1.01 4.83 3.85
C ARG A 8 2.06 3.75 4.13
N LEU A 9 3.00 3.61 3.20
CA LEU A 9 4.24 2.87 3.42
C LEU A 9 5.30 3.80 4.02
N GLY A 10 5.87 3.39 5.14
CA GLY A 10 6.90 4.10 5.89
C GLY A 10 8.30 3.76 5.40
N ALA A 11 9.24 3.64 6.34
CA ALA A 11 10.62 3.32 6.00
C ALA A 11 10.75 1.92 5.38
N VAL A 12 11.72 1.78 4.49
CA VAL A 12 12.08 0.50 3.87
C VAL A 12 13.51 0.16 4.31
N SER A 13 13.70 -1.02 4.86
CA SER A 13 15.02 -1.50 5.30
C SER A 13 15.27 -2.94 4.86
N LEU A 14 16.54 -3.34 4.81
CA LEU A 14 16.96 -4.71 4.50
C LEU A 14 17.68 -5.29 5.72
N LYS A 15 17.17 -6.40 6.27
CA LYS A 15 17.79 -7.10 7.40
C LYS A 15 17.67 -8.61 7.20
N ASN A 16 18.78 -9.33 7.34
CA ASN A 16 18.81 -10.80 7.25
C ASN A 16 18.15 -11.37 5.98
N GLY A 17 18.33 -10.70 4.83
CA GLY A 17 17.72 -11.13 3.57
C GLY A 17 16.22 -10.84 3.42
N MET A 18 15.64 -10.09 4.36
CA MET A 18 14.24 -9.64 4.32
C MET A 18 14.19 -8.13 4.12
N VAL A 19 13.41 -7.70 3.14
CA VAL A 19 12.97 -6.31 3.01
C VAL A 19 11.79 -6.10 3.95
N ILE A 20 11.95 -5.14 4.85
CA ILE A 20 10.96 -4.76 5.86
C ILE A 20 10.44 -3.39 5.44
N VAL A 21 9.14 -3.33 5.14
CA VAL A 21 8.44 -2.08 4.82
C VAL A 21 7.50 -1.77 5.98
N GLU A 22 7.69 -0.63 6.63
CA GLU A 22 6.77 -0.19 7.68
C GLU A 22 5.40 0.13 7.07
N CYS A 23 4.34 -0.35 7.69
CA CYS A 23 2.97 0.03 7.39
C CYS A 23 2.56 1.11 8.38
N VAL A 24 2.07 2.25 7.89
CA VAL A 24 1.69 3.40 8.71
C VAL A 24 0.17 3.62 8.63
N SER A 25 -0.43 3.91 9.78
CA SER A 25 -1.83 4.31 9.93
C SER A 25 -1.94 5.62 10.68
N THR A 26 -3.01 6.37 10.47
CA THR A 26 -3.32 7.58 11.22
C THR A 26 -4.17 7.24 12.44
N GLY A 27 -3.73 7.66 13.62
CA GLY A 27 -4.48 7.52 14.87
C GLY A 27 -5.69 8.44 14.91
N ALA A 28 -6.60 8.21 15.87
CA ALA A 28 -7.79 9.06 16.05
C ALA A 28 -7.46 10.53 16.38
N ASN A 29 -6.24 10.81 16.84
CA ASN A 29 -5.69 12.13 17.12
C ASN A 29 -4.95 12.75 15.91
N GLY A 30 -4.90 12.07 14.76
CA GLY A 30 -4.18 12.52 13.57
C GLY A 30 -2.69 12.19 13.56
N GLU A 31 -2.17 11.49 14.58
CA GLU A 31 -0.75 11.12 14.61
C GLU A 31 -0.50 9.87 13.77
N GLU A 32 0.55 9.92 12.93
CA GLU A 32 1.04 8.74 12.21
C GLU A 32 1.71 7.77 13.18
N ARG A 33 1.35 6.49 13.09
CA ARG A 33 1.99 5.41 13.83
C ARG A 33 2.21 4.19 12.95
N VAL A 34 3.31 3.48 13.18
CA VAL A 34 3.55 2.18 12.55
C VAL A 34 2.49 1.19 13.04
N SER A 35 1.63 0.75 12.12
CA SER A 35 0.55 -0.22 12.36
C SER A 35 0.98 -1.66 12.11
N GLY A 36 2.10 -1.86 11.43
CA GLY A 36 2.68 -3.18 11.19
C GLY A 36 3.88 -3.12 10.25
N GLU A 37 4.32 -4.30 9.80
CA GLU A 37 5.41 -4.44 8.84
C GLU A 37 4.99 -5.41 7.72
N LEU A 38 5.32 -5.04 6.49
CA LEU A 38 5.29 -5.94 5.34
C LEU A 38 6.68 -6.53 5.15
N LEU A 39 6.79 -7.84 5.37
CA LEU A 39 8.03 -8.60 5.26
C LEU A 39 8.09 -9.31 3.91
N ILE A 40 9.10 -8.98 3.10
CA ILE A 40 9.28 -9.54 1.75
C ILE A 40 10.69 -10.11 1.63
N PRO A 41 10.88 -11.39 1.23
CA PRO A 41 12.22 -11.89 0.94
C PRO A 41 12.89 -11.07 -0.15
N ALA A 42 14.14 -10.67 0.07
CA ALA A 42 14.87 -9.77 -0.84
C ALA A 42 14.96 -10.33 -2.27
N SER A 43 15.02 -11.66 -2.43
CA SER A 43 15.06 -12.35 -3.72
C SER A 43 13.82 -12.11 -4.60
N VAL A 44 12.66 -11.81 -4.00
CA VAL A 44 11.39 -11.62 -4.71
C VAL A 44 10.85 -10.20 -4.61
N PHE A 45 11.55 -9.32 -3.90
CA PHE A 45 11.09 -7.95 -3.65
C PHE A 45 10.75 -7.19 -4.94
N GLY A 46 11.62 -7.28 -5.96
CA GLY A 46 11.37 -6.62 -7.25
C GLY A 46 10.05 -7.06 -7.89
N ALA A 47 9.76 -8.37 -7.88
CA ALA A 47 8.52 -8.91 -8.44
C ALA A 47 7.28 -8.44 -7.65
N VAL A 48 7.37 -8.41 -6.31
CA VAL A 48 6.28 -7.90 -5.45
C VAL A 48 6.03 -6.41 -5.71
N ALA A 49 7.09 -5.59 -5.75
CA ALA A 49 6.99 -4.16 -6.00
C ALA A 49 6.39 -3.87 -7.39
N SER A 50 6.81 -4.59 -8.42
CA SER A 50 6.21 -4.49 -9.76
C SER A 50 4.73 -4.90 -9.77
N GLY A 51 4.37 -5.96 -9.04
CA GLY A 51 2.98 -6.39 -8.89
C GLY A 51 2.10 -5.29 -8.29
N LEU A 52 2.55 -4.67 -7.20
CA LEU A 52 1.84 -3.56 -6.55
C LEU A 52 1.71 -2.35 -7.49
N GLN A 53 2.77 -1.97 -8.20
CA GLN A 53 2.71 -0.87 -9.16
C GLN A 53 1.68 -1.14 -10.29
N ASN A 54 1.66 -2.36 -10.81
CA ASN A 54 0.72 -2.74 -11.88
C ASN A 54 -0.73 -2.75 -11.38
N ALA A 55 -0.97 -3.27 -10.18
CA ALA A 55 -2.28 -3.23 -9.55
C ALA A 55 -2.76 -1.78 -9.34
N GLY A 56 -1.86 -0.88 -8.90
CA GLY A 56 -2.15 0.55 -8.77
C GLY A 56 -2.60 1.18 -10.09
N LYS A 57 -1.88 0.91 -11.20
CA LYS A 57 -2.27 1.41 -12.53
C LYS A 57 -3.65 0.93 -12.97
N GLN A 58 -3.95 -0.36 -12.75
CA GLN A 58 -5.26 -0.93 -13.08
C GLN A 58 -6.37 -0.28 -12.24
N LEU A 59 -6.13 -0.09 -10.95
CA LEU A 59 -7.09 0.54 -10.04
C LEU A 59 -7.36 1.99 -10.42
N SER A 60 -6.34 2.77 -10.79
CA SER A 60 -6.51 4.16 -11.24
C SER A 60 -7.46 4.27 -12.43
N VAL A 61 -7.33 3.37 -13.42
CA VAL A 61 -8.23 3.34 -14.58
C VAL A 61 -9.67 3.06 -14.18
N GLU A 62 -9.90 2.13 -13.25
CA GLU A 62 -11.25 1.82 -12.76
C GLU A 62 -11.86 2.96 -11.94
N VAL A 63 -11.05 3.64 -11.12
CA VAL A 63 -11.49 4.82 -10.36
C VAL A 63 -11.88 5.96 -11.29
N GLU A 64 -11.09 6.24 -12.33
CA GLU A 64 -11.41 7.27 -13.33
C GLU A 64 -12.72 6.95 -14.08
N LYS A 65 -12.93 5.69 -14.49
CA LYS A 65 -14.19 5.25 -15.10
C LYS A 65 -15.38 5.47 -14.16
N ALA A 66 -15.24 5.08 -12.89
CA ALA A 66 -16.29 5.25 -11.89
C ALA A 66 -16.63 6.74 -11.66
N GLN A 67 -15.62 7.60 -11.55
CA GLN A 67 -15.81 9.05 -11.40
C GLN A 67 -16.49 9.68 -12.61
N ASN A 68 -16.12 9.26 -13.82
CA ASN A 68 -16.74 9.77 -15.05
C ASN A 68 -18.19 9.30 -15.21
N ALA A 69 -18.50 8.06 -14.86
CA ALA A 69 -19.87 7.56 -14.84
C ALA A 69 -20.75 8.35 -13.85
N GLN A 70 -20.21 8.66 -12.66
CA GLN A 70 -20.95 9.43 -11.65
C GLN A 70 -21.24 10.88 -12.10
N LYS A 71 -20.33 11.50 -12.86
CA LYS A 71 -20.52 12.85 -13.43
C LYS A 71 -21.54 12.90 -14.57
N GLN A 72 -21.90 11.77 -15.18
CA GLN A 72 -22.90 11.72 -16.26
C GLN A 72 -24.33 11.48 -15.74
N ILE A 73 -24.48 11.15 -14.46
CA ILE A 73 -25.78 10.88 -13.81
C ILE A 73 -26.28 12.12 -13.02
N ASN A 74 -25.39 13.08 -12.73
CA ASN A 74 -25.70 14.38 -12.14
C ASN A 74 -25.70 15.49 -13.20
#